data_AF-A0A1X7R565-F1
#
_entry.id   AF-A0A1X7R565-F1
#
_cell.length_a   1.000
_cell.length_b   1.000
_cell.length_c   1.000
_cell.angle_alpha   90.00
_cell.angle_beta   90.00
_cell.angle_gamma   90.00
#
_symmetry.space_group_name_H-M   'P 1'
#
loop_
_entity.id
_entity.type
_entity.pdbx_description
1 polymer ?
#
loop_
_entity_poly.entity_id
_entity_poly.type
_entity_poly.pdbx_seq_one_letter_code
_entity_poly.pdbx_strand_id
1 'polypeptide(L)'
;MVKEMQKDVNVLLLKQQIPFMLNVSHYMTDLVYTLYYTIKLQDEQSHILELEGRKTLLCDEIYKLREQFRNLLNQSSGSMYIEEDGNSTSSKDIIELIQQFKNLMNEELLQIVRDTNNLLIIELDKQNDNDINKLKLQLDNCLYGFLNLVTFIRKIPLKFDNDSKNQDSNNRESMESIVNVIKDELLLSWKIELDLLNCKIFNLISKNVKIIKLFQDSINEENIDSIKEDSETFIKLINWLKDDQVFGSIVL
;
A
#
# COMPACT_ATOMS: atom_id res chain seq x y z
N MET A 1 30.31 -17.98 -11.34
CA MET A 1 30.08 -18.41 -9.93
C MET A 1 29.88 -17.25 -8.97
N VAL A 2 30.88 -16.63 -8.32
CA VAL A 2 30.61 -15.59 -7.26
C VAL A 2 29.76 -14.42 -7.77
N LYS A 3 30.05 -13.92 -8.98
CA LYS A 3 29.26 -12.84 -9.63
C LYS A 3 27.84 -13.23 -10.02
N GLU A 4 27.60 -14.50 -10.36
CA GLU A 4 26.23 -15.00 -10.64
C GLU A 4 25.47 -15.19 -9.32
N MET A 5 26.13 -15.70 -8.29
CA MET A 5 25.52 -15.98 -6.99
C MET A 5 25.10 -14.73 -6.21
N GLN A 6 25.84 -13.61 -6.34
CA GLN A 6 25.48 -12.34 -5.70
C GLN A 6 24.34 -11.62 -6.45
N LYS A 7 24.25 -11.85 -7.77
CA LYS A 7 23.15 -11.38 -8.62
C LYS A 7 21.82 -12.01 -8.18
N ASP A 8 21.82 -13.31 -7.86
CA ASP A 8 20.64 -14.07 -7.44
C ASP A 8 19.96 -13.48 -6.19
N VAL A 9 20.73 -13.08 -5.18
CA VAL A 9 20.19 -12.53 -3.91
C VAL A 9 19.56 -11.15 -4.09
N ASN A 10 20.19 -10.28 -4.87
CA ASN A 10 19.65 -8.95 -5.16
C ASN A 10 18.35 -9.06 -5.98
N VAL A 11 18.30 -9.99 -6.94
CA VAL A 11 17.06 -10.32 -7.67
C VAL A 11 15.98 -10.83 -6.72
N LEU A 12 16.31 -11.67 -5.74
CA LEU A 12 15.36 -12.16 -4.74
C LEU A 12 14.81 -11.03 -3.86
N LEU A 13 15.64 -10.06 -3.47
CA LEU A 13 15.20 -8.88 -2.73
C LEU A 13 14.27 -8.00 -3.59
N LEU A 14 14.62 -7.77 -4.85
CA LEU A 14 13.80 -7.03 -5.80
C LEU A 14 12.40 -7.69 -5.96
N LYS A 15 12.35 -9.02 -6.03
CA LYS A 15 11.09 -9.79 -6.07
C LYS A 15 10.20 -9.56 -4.85
N GLN A 16 10.73 -9.15 -3.70
CA GLN A 16 9.95 -8.79 -2.52
C GLN A 16 9.56 -7.30 -2.48
N GLN A 17 10.34 -6.42 -3.13
CA GLN A 17 9.98 -5.01 -3.23
C GLN A 17 8.72 -4.79 -4.06
N ILE A 18 8.51 -5.56 -5.13
CA ILE A 18 7.31 -5.47 -5.97
C ILE A 18 6.00 -5.68 -5.16
N PRO A 19 5.78 -6.83 -4.47
CA PRO A 19 4.57 -7.03 -3.68
C PRO A 19 4.48 -6.05 -2.51
N PHE A 20 5.61 -5.62 -1.94
CA PHE A 20 5.61 -4.56 -0.95
C PHE A 20 5.04 -3.25 -1.49
N MET A 21 5.52 -2.77 -2.65
CA MET A 21 5.02 -1.54 -3.28
C MET A 21 3.54 -1.62 -3.64
N LEU A 22 3.08 -2.79 -4.12
CA LEU A 22 1.65 -3.02 -4.36
C LEU A 22 0.84 -2.89 -3.07
N ASN A 23 1.30 -3.51 -1.98
CA ASN A 23 0.64 -3.41 -0.67
C ASN A 23 0.65 -1.98 -0.11
N VAL A 24 1.72 -1.19 -0.34
CA VAL A 24 1.74 0.24 0.02
C VAL A 24 0.67 1.02 -0.74
N SER A 25 0.56 0.80 -2.05
CA SER A 25 -0.49 1.41 -2.86
C SER A 25 -1.89 1.01 -2.38
N HIS A 26 -2.11 -0.26 -2.02
CA HIS A 26 -3.37 -0.73 -1.45
C HIS A 26 -3.67 -0.09 -0.09
N TYR A 27 -2.68 -0.04 0.81
CA TYR A 27 -2.83 0.61 2.11
C TYR A 27 -3.24 2.07 1.97
N MET A 28 -2.57 2.83 1.10
CA MET A 28 -2.94 4.23 0.84
C MET A 28 -4.37 4.33 0.27
N THR A 29 -4.77 3.39 -0.59
CA THR A 29 -6.14 3.33 -1.13
C THR A 29 -7.16 3.10 -0.01
N ASP A 30 -6.87 2.20 0.94
CA ASP A 30 -7.72 1.97 2.12
C ASP A 30 -7.81 3.20 3.03
N LEU A 31 -6.71 3.96 3.17
CA LEU A 31 -6.74 5.25 3.87
C LEU A 31 -7.63 6.27 3.16
N VAL A 32 -7.66 6.31 1.82
CA VAL A 32 -8.59 7.15 1.06
C VAL A 32 -10.05 6.74 1.33
N TYR A 33 -10.36 5.44 1.33
CA TYR A 33 -11.70 4.97 1.70
C TYR A 33 -12.06 5.33 3.14
N THR A 34 -11.10 5.26 4.06
CA THR A 34 -11.29 5.66 5.46
C THR A 34 -11.55 7.16 5.58
N LEU A 35 -10.83 7.99 4.83
CA LEU A 35 -11.07 9.43 4.74
C LEU A 35 -12.47 9.72 4.20
N TYR A 36 -12.86 9.07 3.10
CA TYR A 36 -14.21 9.20 2.55
C TYR A 36 -15.28 8.85 3.59
N TYR A 37 -15.15 7.72 4.27
CA TYR A 37 -16.07 7.33 5.35
C TYR A 37 -16.12 8.40 6.45
N THR A 38 -14.96 8.87 6.90
CA THR A 38 -14.84 9.87 7.97
C THR A 38 -15.46 11.21 7.56
N ILE A 39 -15.26 11.66 6.32
CA ILE A 39 -15.90 12.85 5.75
C ILE A 39 -17.42 12.76 5.87
N LYS A 40 -18.00 11.59 5.58
CA LYS A 40 -19.46 11.39 5.68
C LYS A 40 -19.97 11.35 7.11
N LEU A 41 -19.11 11.14 8.11
CA LEU A 41 -19.49 11.26 9.52
C LEU A 41 -19.53 12.70 10.01
N GLN A 42 -18.77 13.60 9.39
CA GLN A 42 -18.70 14.99 9.82
C GLN A 42 -19.93 15.79 9.39
N ASP A 43 -20.34 16.72 10.25
CA ASP A 43 -21.34 17.75 9.93
C ASP A 43 -20.72 19.15 9.85
N GLU A 44 -19.50 19.34 10.39
CA GLU A 44 -18.80 20.62 10.37
C GLU A 44 -17.98 20.83 9.09
N GLN A 45 -18.27 21.92 8.38
CA GLN A 45 -17.68 22.21 7.08
C GLN A 45 -16.15 22.38 7.13
N SER A 46 -15.59 22.91 8.22
CA SER A 46 -14.14 23.07 8.40
C SER A 46 -13.43 21.71 8.39
N HIS A 47 -13.93 20.74 9.16
CA HIS A 47 -13.38 19.39 9.22
C HIS A 47 -13.55 18.65 7.90
N ILE A 48 -14.70 18.83 7.23
CA ILE A 48 -14.93 18.27 5.89
C ILE A 48 -13.87 18.77 4.90
N LEU A 49 -13.59 20.08 4.87
CA LEU A 49 -12.60 20.66 3.97
C LEU A 49 -11.18 20.16 4.23
N GLU A 50 -10.79 20.04 5.50
CA GLU A 50 -9.49 19.49 5.89
C GLU A 50 -9.33 18.03 5.43
N LEU A 51 -10.35 17.20 5.69
CA LEU A 51 -10.35 15.79 5.30
C LEU A 51 -10.37 15.61 3.77
N GLU A 52 -11.15 16.40 3.04
CA GLU A 52 -11.17 16.38 1.57
C GLU A 52 -9.83 16.84 0.98
N GLY A 53 -9.19 17.85 1.58
CA GLY A 53 -7.83 18.26 1.22
C GLY A 53 -6.83 17.14 1.42
N ARG A 54 -6.91 16.43 2.56
CA ARG A 54 -6.05 15.27 2.83
C ARG A 54 -6.31 14.10 1.87
N LYS A 55 -7.58 13.85 1.56
CA LYS A 55 -8.01 12.82 0.60
C LYS A 55 -7.41 13.08 -0.78
N THR A 56 -7.52 14.33 -1.26
CA THR A 56 -6.98 14.76 -2.56
C THR A 56 -5.46 14.60 -2.60
N LEU A 57 -4.75 15.09 -1.57
CA LEU A 57 -3.30 14.93 -1.45
C LEU A 57 -2.89 13.46 -1.51
N LEU A 58 -3.61 12.59 -0.80
CA LEU A 58 -3.27 11.17 -0.79
C LEU A 58 -3.54 10.49 -2.15
N CYS A 59 -4.63 10.85 -2.84
CA CYS A 59 -4.89 10.35 -4.20
C CYS A 59 -3.77 10.74 -5.18
N ASP A 60 -3.31 12.00 -5.13
CA ASP A 60 -2.20 12.47 -5.97
C ASP A 60 -0.92 11.67 -5.71
N GLU A 61 -0.62 11.38 -4.44
CA GLU A 61 0.54 10.56 -4.08
C GLU A 61 0.40 9.10 -4.52
N ILE A 62 -0.79 8.51 -4.44
CA ILE A 62 -1.03 7.16 -4.99
C ILE A 62 -0.78 7.17 -6.50
N TYR A 63 -1.28 8.16 -7.22
CA TYR A 63 -1.08 8.28 -8.66
C TYR A 63 0.41 8.40 -9.00
N LYS A 64 1.14 9.32 -8.36
CA LYS A 64 2.59 9.49 -8.53
C LYS A 64 3.35 8.21 -8.21
N LEU A 65 3.02 7.55 -7.11
CA LEU A 65 3.65 6.30 -6.69
C LEU A 65 3.45 5.19 -7.73
N ARG A 66 2.21 5.02 -8.23
CA ARG A 66 1.88 4.02 -9.25
C ARG A 66 2.54 4.31 -10.59
N GLU A 67 2.60 5.58 -10.99
CA GLU A 67 3.29 6.00 -12.21
C GLU A 67 4.79 5.71 -12.13
N GLN A 68 5.44 6.17 -11.05
CA GLN A 68 6.87 5.94 -10.82
C GLN A 68 7.16 4.44 -10.73
N PHE A 69 6.34 3.68 -9.99
CA PHE A 69 6.49 2.23 -9.87
C PHE A 69 6.30 1.52 -11.22
N ARG A 70 5.32 1.92 -12.04
CA ARG A 70 5.15 1.38 -13.40
C ARG A 70 6.34 1.67 -14.29
N ASN A 71 6.90 2.88 -14.20
CA ASN A 71 8.12 3.26 -14.93
C ASN A 71 9.31 2.39 -14.50
N LEU A 72 9.48 2.15 -13.19
CA LEU A 72 10.50 1.23 -12.68
C LEU A 72 10.27 -0.21 -13.16
N LEU A 73 9.02 -0.70 -13.17
CA LEU A 73 8.69 -2.02 -13.69
C LEU A 73 8.98 -2.16 -15.18
N ASN A 74 8.71 -1.13 -15.98
CA ASN A 74 9.01 -1.12 -17.41
C ASN A 74 10.52 -1.10 -17.69
N GLN A 75 11.28 -0.31 -16.91
CA GLN A 75 12.75 -0.32 -16.94
C GLN A 75 13.31 -1.69 -16.53
N SER A 76 12.73 -2.29 -15.48
CA SER A 76 13.14 -3.60 -14.98
C SER A 76 12.79 -4.73 -15.94
N SER A 77 11.63 -4.68 -16.61
CA SER A 77 11.22 -5.66 -17.61
C SER A 77 12.19 -5.66 -18.78
N GLY A 78 12.51 -4.47 -19.31
CA GLY A 78 13.52 -4.31 -20.36
C GLY A 78 14.93 -4.79 -19.94
N SER A 79 15.22 -4.82 -18.64
CA SER A 79 16.48 -5.30 -18.05
C SER A 79 16.45 -6.80 -17.67
N MET A 80 15.28 -7.36 -17.32
CA MET A 80 15.09 -8.77 -16.97
C MET A 80 14.98 -9.67 -18.20
N TYR A 81 14.40 -9.20 -19.31
CA TYR A 81 14.37 -9.97 -20.57
C TYR A 81 15.77 -10.19 -21.17
N ILE A 82 16.77 -9.41 -20.75
CA ILE A 82 18.17 -9.58 -21.19
C ILE A 82 18.84 -10.80 -20.53
N GLU A 83 18.20 -11.41 -19.52
CA GLU A 83 18.71 -12.64 -18.89
C GLU A 83 18.53 -13.89 -19.77
N GLU A 84 17.56 -13.93 -20.70
CA GLU A 84 17.34 -15.08 -21.58
C GLU A 84 18.28 -15.08 -22.81
N ASP A 85 18.71 -13.91 -23.29
CA ASP A 85 19.57 -13.77 -24.48
C ASP A 85 21.08 -13.63 -24.18
N GLY A 86 21.49 -13.94 -22.94
CA GLY A 86 22.92 -14.07 -22.60
C GLY A 86 23.70 -12.76 -22.53
N ASN A 87 23.04 -11.60 -22.54
CA ASN A 87 23.71 -10.32 -22.32
C ASN A 87 23.49 -9.92 -20.85
N SER A 88 24.55 -10.05 -20.04
CA SER A 88 24.48 -9.90 -18.60
C SER A 88 23.97 -8.51 -18.18
N THR A 89 22.73 -8.41 -17.71
CA THR A 89 22.32 -7.30 -16.85
C THR A 89 23.32 -7.19 -15.70
N SER A 90 23.99 -6.05 -15.59
CA SER A 90 25.10 -5.92 -14.67
C SER A 90 24.57 -5.88 -13.23
N SER A 91 25.31 -6.44 -12.26
CA SER A 91 24.91 -6.36 -10.84
C SER A 91 24.71 -4.91 -10.36
N LYS A 92 25.27 -3.92 -11.06
CA LYS A 92 25.07 -2.50 -10.77
C LYS A 92 23.66 -2.04 -11.10
N ASP A 93 23.09 -2.49 -12.21
CA ASP A 93 21.75 -2.08 -12.67
C ASP A 93 20.67 -2.58 -11.69
N ILE A 94 20.84 -3.80 -11.17
CA ILE A 94 19.92 -4.37 -10.17
C ILE A 94 20.01 -3.63 -8.83
N ILE A 95 21.22 -3.28 -8.39
CA ILE A 95 21.42 -2.49 -7.16
C ILE A 95 20.81 -1.10 -7.31
N GLU A 96 21.01 -0.46 -8.46
CA GLU A 96 20.42 0.84 -8.74
C GLU A 96 18.89 0.77 -8.73
N LEU A 97 18.31 -0.26 -9.36
CA LEU A 97 16.87 -0.48 -9.36
C LEU A 97 16.34 -0.68 -7.92
N ILE A 98 17.00 -1.51 -7.11
CA ILE A 98 16.64 -1.71 -5.69
C ILE A 98 16.69 -0.39 -4.91
N GLN A 99 17.68 0.46 -5.21
CA GLN A 99 17.80 1.78 -4.60
C GLN A 99 16.69 2.72 -5.06
N GLN A 100 16.33 2.72 -6.35
CA GLN A 100 15.20 3.48 -6.88
C GLN A 100 13.88 3.05 -6.23
N PHE A 101 13.67 1.75 -6.02
CA PHE A 101 12.55 1.21 -5.24
C PHE A 101 12.53 1.72 -3.80
N LYS A 102 13.68 1.71 -3.11
CA LYS A 102 13.79 2.28 -1.76
C LYS A 102 13.48 3.78 -1.75
N ASN A 103 13.83 4.50 -2.81
CA ASN A 103 13.59 5.94 -2.94
C ASN A 103 12.12 6.28 -3.22
N LEU A 104 11.31 5.36 -3.77
CA LEU A 104 9.86 5.54 -3.86
C LEU A 104 9.24 5.66 -2.46
N MET A 105 9.81 4.97 -1.49
CA MET A 105 9.44 5.10 -0.08
C MET A 105 10.21 6.25 0.56
N ASN A 106 10.10 7.48 0.06
CA ASN A 106 10.79 8.66 0.60
C ASN A 106 10.14 9.20 1.89
N GLU A 107 10.82 10.10 2.60
CA GLU A 107 10.29 10.68 3.86
C GLU A 107 8.97 11.44 3.67
N GLU A 108 8.76 12.06 2.50
CA GLU A 108 7.53 12.79 2.20
C GLU A 108 6.31 11.85 2.17
N LEU A 109 6.41 10.73 1.46
CA LEU A 109 5.37 9.69 1.43
C LEU A 109 5.10 9.13 2.83
N LEU A 110 6.16 8.85 3.60
CA LEU A 110 6.02 8.35 4.97
C LEU A 110 5.31 9.35 5.87
N GLN A 111 5.64 10.63 5.73
CA GLN A 111 5.02 11.71 6.50
C GLN A 111 3.54 11.88 6.11
N ILE A 112 3.21 11.85 4.81
CA ILE A 112 1.83 11.96 4.33
C ILE A 112 0.96 10.80 4.85
N VAL A 113 1.47 9.57 4.78
CA VAL A 113 0.76 8.39 5.31
C VAL A 113 0.56 8.49 6.82
N ARG A 114 1.62 8.87 7.57
CA ARG A 114 1.55 9.04 9.03
C ARG A 114 0.57 10.13 9.44
N ASP A 115 0.63 11.29 8.81
CA ASP A 115 -0.25 12.41 9.12
C ASP A 115 -1.69 12.11 8.77
N THR A 116 -1.93 11.40 7.67
CA THR A 116 -3.27 10.93 7.31
C THR A 116 -3.80 9.98 8.38
N ASN A 117 -3.00 9.00 8.80
CA ASN A 117 -3.41 8.04 9.83
C ASN A 117 -3.73 8.76 11.14
N ASN A 118 -2.86 9.68 11.59
CA ASN A 118 -3.08 10.45 12.81
C ASN A 118 -4.34 11.31 12.74
N LEU A 119 -4.58 11.99 11.62
CA LEU A 119 -5.80 12.77 11.40
C LEU A 119 -7.05 11.88 11.48
N LEU A 120 -7.03 10.72 10.82
CA LEU A 120 -8.11 9.74 10.90
C LEU A 120 -8.38 9.28 12.32
N ILE A 121 -7.33 8.95 13.09
CA ILE A 121 -7.47 8.55 14.49
C ILE A 121 -8.15 9.65 15.31
N ILE A 122 -7.72 10.91 15.16
CA ILE A 122 -8.29 12.06 15.87
C ILE A 122 -9.77 12.26 15.51
N GLU A 123 -10.11 12.21 14.23
CA GLU A 123 -11.47 12.44 13.76
C GLU A 123 -12.42 11.28 14.12
N LEU A 124 -11.92 10.05 14.08
CA LEU A 124 -12.68 8.86 14.51
C LEU A 124 -12.84 8.81 16.04
N ASP A 125 -11.93 9.39 16.82
CA ASP A 125 -12.05 9.45 18.29
C ASP A 125 -13.25 10.27 18.77
N LYS A 126 -13.75 11.17 17.93
CA LYS A 126 -14.98 11.94 18.21
C LYS A 126 -16.23 11.04 18.21
N GLN A 127 -16.12 9.81 17.71
CA GLN A 127 -17.23 8.88 17.56
C GLN A 127 -17.20 7.84 18.67
N ASN A 128 -18.31 7.70 19.41
CA ASN A 128 -18.42 6.72 20.49
C ASN A 128 -19.00 5.39 19.98
N ASP A 129 -18.23 4.67 19.15
CA ASP A 129 -18.64 3.40 18.53
C ASP A 129 -17.55 2.32 18.63
N ASN A 130 -17.94 1.09 18.98
CA ASN A 130 -17.02 -0.03 19.18
C ASN A 130 -16.38 -0.52 17.87
N ASP A 131 -17.11 -0.55 16.76
CA ASP A 131 -16.56 -0.92 15.46
C ASP A 131 -15.58 0.17 14.97
N ILE A 132 -15.82 1.45 15.30
CA ILE A 132 -14.85 2.53 15.07
C ILE A 132 -13.59 2.35 15.92
N ASN A 133 -13.69 2.01 17.20
CA ASN A 133 -12.52 1.72 18.03
C ASN A 133 -11.66 0.57 17.47
N LYS A 134 -12.31 -0.48 16.94
CA LYS A 134 -11.60 -1.57 16.26
C LYS A 134 -10.94 -1.12 14.96
N LEU A 135 -11.55 -0.19 14.22
CA LEU A 135 -10.95 0.41 13.03
C LEU A 135 -9.71 1.23 13.39
N LYS A 136 -9.79 2.06 14.43
CA LYS A 136 -8.65 2.86 14.92
C LYS A 136 -7.44 2.00 15.28
N LEU A 137 -7.66 0.94 16.06
CA LEU A 137 -6.59 0.00 16.39
C LEU A 137 -5.98 -0.63 15.12
N GLN A 138 -6.81 -0.92 14.12
CA GLN A 138 -6.35 -1.48 12.86
C GLN A 138 -5.52 -0.49 12.04
N LEU A 139 -5.91 0.78 12.01
CA LEU A 139 -5.14 1.86 11.38
C LEU A 139 -3.73 1.95 11.99
N ASP A 140 -3.63 1.94 13.32
CA ASP A 140 -2.35 1.94 14.02
C ASP A 140 -1.52 0.69 13.71
N ASN A 141 -2.11 -0.51 13.73
CA ASN A 141 -1.41 -1.75 13.37
C ASN A 141 -0.83 -1.68 11.96
N CYS A 142 -1.62 -1.22 10.98
CA CYS A 142 -1.18 -1.05 9.60
C CYS A 142 -0.05 -0.01 9.48
N LEU A 143 -0.15 1.12 10.19
CA LEU A 143 0.89 2.15 10.19
C LEU A 143 2.20 1.63 10.81
N TYR A 144 2.14 0.94 11.96
CA TYR A 144 3.33 0.38 12.59
C TYR A 144 3.96 -0.70 11.71
N GLY A 145 3.16 -1.60 11.12
CA GLY A 145 3.63 -2.60 10.17
C GLY A 145 4.33 -1.96 8.97
N PHE A 146 3.72 -0.92 8.40
CA PHE A 146 4.28 -0.15 7.29
C PHE A 146 5.63 0.48 7.64
N LEU A 147 5.70 1.25 8.73
CA LEU A 147 6.92 1.95 9.14
C LEU A 147 8.06 0.98 9.49
N ASN A 148 7.73 -0.15 10.12
CA ASN A 148 8.70 -1.20 10.44
C ASN A 148 9.24 -1.86 9.17
N LEU A 149 8.37 -2.20 8.21
CA LEU A 149 8.77 -2.77 6.92
C LEU A 149 9.66 -1.81 6.13
N VAL A 150 9.28 -0.53 6.01
CA VAL A 150 10.11 0.47 5.33
C VAL A 150 11.48 0.60 5.99
N THR A 151 11.50 0.69 7.32
CA THR A 151 12.75 0.80 8.08
C THR A 151 13.63 -0.42 7.88
N PHE A 152 13.04 -1.62 7.90
CA PHE A 152 13.75 -2.87 7.69
C PHE A 152 14.33 -2.94 6.27
N ILE A 153 13.50 -2.74 5.24
CA ILE A 153 13.89 -2.81 3.82
C ILE A 153 15.00 -1.80 3.52
N ARG A 154 14.90 -0.57 4.03
CA ARG A 154 15.94 0.46 3.83
C ARG A 154 17.28 0.05 4.42
N LYS A 155 17.29 -0.60 5.58
CA LYS A 155 18.50 -1.06 6.29
C LYS A 155 19.17 -2.28 5.67
N ILE A 156 18.52 -2.99 4.74
CA ILE A 156 19.14 -4.13 4.07
C ILE A 156 20.35 -3.64 3.26
N PRO A 157 21.57 -4.11 3.57
CA PRO A 157 22.77 -3.66 2.89
C PRO A 157 22.77 -4.14 1.44
N LEU A 158 23.05 -3.21 0.51
CA LEU A 158 23.32 -3.54 -0.89
C LEU A 158 24.82 -3.73 -1.03
N LYS A 159 25.29 -4.96 -1.26
CA LYS A 159 26.73 -5.23 -1.42
C LYS A 159 27.15 -5.00 -2.87
N PHE A 160 28.25 -4.29 -3.05
CA PHE A 160 28.95 -4.15 -4.33
C PHE A 160 29.92 -5.31 -4.54
N ASP A 161 30.08 -5.74 -5.79
CA ASP A 161 30.95 -6.83 -6.29
C ASP A 161 32.44 -6.82 -5.83
N ASN A 162 32.89 -5.80 -5.10
CA ASN A 162 34.30 -5.59 -4.79
C ASN A 162 34.75 -6.03 -3.39
N ASP A 163 33.82 -6.31 -2.46
CA ASP A 163 34.18 -6.59 -1.07
C ASP A 163 34.06 -8.09 -0.73
N SER A 164 35.23 -8.75 -0.74
CA SER A 164 35.59 -10.01 -0.06
C SER A 164 35.38 -11.35 -0.79
N LYS A 165 36.49 -11.84 -1.40
CA LYS A 165 36.62 -13.17 -2.01
C LYS A 165 36.53 -14.39 -1.05
N ASN A 166 36.18 -14.21 0.23
CA ASN A 166 36.27 -15.27 1.25
C ASN A 166 35.09 -15.32 2.26
N GLN A 167 33.99 -14.58 2.05
CA GLN A 167 32.82 -14.59 2.96
C GLN A 167 31.48 -14.98 2.29
N ASP A 168 31.52 -15.63 1.12
CA ASP A 168 30.37 -15.67 0.22
C ASP A 168 29.26 -16.68 0.59
N SER A 169 29.55 -17.80 1.26
CA SER A 169 28.52 -18.80 1.59
C SER A 169 27.64 -18.39 2.78
N ASN A 170 28.25 -18.02 3.92
CA ASN A 170 27.51 -17.64 5.13
C ASN A 170 26.70 -16.35 4.92
N ASN A 171 27.20 -15.43 4.07
CA ASN A 171 26.48 -14.21 3.73
C ASN A 171 25.26 -14.49 2.83
N ARG A 172 25.34 -15.48 1.94
CA ARG A 172 24.22 -15.86 1.08
C ARG A 172 23.08 -16.49 1.88
N GLU A 173 23.39 -17.47 2.73
CA GLU A 173 22.39 -18.11 3.61
C GLU A 173 21.72 -17.07 4.53
N SER A 174 22.50 -16.12 5.05
CA SER A 174 21.97 -15.01 5.85
C SER A 174 21.03 -14.11 5.04
N MET A 175 21.35 -13.81 3.78
CA MET A 175 20.50 -12.98 2.93
C MET A 175 19.26 -13.70 2.41
N GLU A 176 19.36 -14.98 2.05
CA GLU A 176 18.20 -15.82 1.72
C GLU A 176 17.28 -15.94 2.93
N SER A 177 17.83 -16.11 4.14
CA SER A 177 17.06 -16.05 5.38
C SER A 177 16.36 -14.69 5.57
N ILE A 178 17.05 -13.58 5.32
CA ILE A 178 16.44 -12.23 5.37
C ILE A 178 15.31 -12.10 4.35
N VAL A 179 15.50 -12.56 3.11
CA VAL A 179 14.45 -12.52 2.08
C VAL A 179 13.24 -13.36 2.49
N ASN A 180 13.46 -14.54 3.07
CA ASN A 180 12.38 -15.40 3.56
C ASN A 180 11.64 -14.73 4.73
N VAL A 181 12.34 -14.08 5.67
CA VAL A 181 11.71 -13.31 6.75
C VAL A 181 10.87 -12.16 6.19
N ILE A 182 11.37 -11.43 5.18
CA ILE A 182 10.59 -10.37 4.52
C ILE A 182 9.32 -10.95 3.92
N LYS A 183 9.44 -12.03 3.15
CA LYS A 183 8.34 -12.62 2.40
C LYS A 183 7.30 -13.29 3.29
N ASP A 184 7.75 -14.27 4.08
CA ASP A 184 6.88 -15.23 4.75
C ASP A 184 6.44 -14.74 6.13
N GLU A 185 7.16 -13.80 6.74
CA GLU A 185 6.79 -13.23 8.04
C GLU A 185 6.31 -11.78 7.90
N LEU A 186 7.16 -10.86 7.47
CA LEU A 186 6.86 -9.42 7.57
C LEU A 186 5.79 -8.96 6.57
N LEU A 187 5.97 -9.26 5.28
CA LEU A 187 5.01 -8.88 4.23
C LEU A 187 3.70 -9.64 4.37
N LEU A 188 3.76 -10.94 4.68
CA LEU A 188 2.56 -11.74 4.89
C LEU A 188 1.75 -11.22 6.08
N SER A 189 2.40 -10.97 7.22
CA SER A 189 1.72 -10.44 8.41
C SER A 189 1.10 -9.08 8.13
N TRP A 190 1.86 -8.17 7.51
CA TRP A 190 1.33 -6.85 7.18
C TRP A 190 0.19 -6.90 6.17
N LYS A 191 0.27 -7.79 5.16
CA LYS A 191 -0.83 -8.01 4.23
C LYS A 191 -2.11 -8.46 4.95
N ILE A 192 -2.01 -9.34 5.95
CA ILE A 192 -3.16 -9.75 6.76
C ILE A 192 -3.75 -8.54 7.50
N GLU A 193 -2.91 -7.66 8.06
CA GLU A 193 -3.39 -6.43 8.69
C GLU A 193 -4.10 -5.50 7.68
N LEU A 194 -3.61 -5.40 6.45
CA LEU A 194 -4.25 -4.62 5.38
C LEU A 194 -5.59 -5.23 4.96
N ASP A 195 -5.64 -6.55 4.75
CA ASP A 195 -6.88 -7.26 4.41
C ASP A 195 -7.94 -7.05 5.52
N LEU A 196 -7.51 -7.08 6.79
CA LEU A 196 -8.39 -6.81 7.93
C LEU A 196 -8.83 -5.33 8.00
N LEU A 197 -7.94 -4.39 7.69
CA LEU A 197 -8.27 -2.96 7.56
C LEU A 197 -9.37 -2.78 6.51
N ASN A 198 -9.13 -3.24 5.29
CA ASN A 198 -10.07 -3.22 4.19
C ASN A 198 -11.45 -3.76 4.60
N CYS A 199 -11.49 -4.96 5.22
CA CYS A 199 -12.73 -5.57 5.71
C CYS A 199 -13.47 -4.67 6.71
N LYS A 200 -12.76 -4.06 7.67
CA LYS A 200 -13.37 -3.18 8.67
C LYS A 200 -13.96 -1.92 8.03
N ILE A 201 -13.23 -1.28 7.12
CA ILE A 201 -13.72 -0.09 6.41
C ILE A 201 -14.97 -0.42 5.61
N PHE A 202 -14.94 -1.47 4.79
CA PHE A 202 -16.09 -1.79 3.94
C PHE A 202 -17.31 -2.25 4.75
N ASN A 203 -17.10 -2.90 5.90
CA ASN A 203 -18.18 -3.18 6.84
C ASN A 203 -18.79 -1.91 7.46
N LEU A 204 -18.01 -0.84 7.68
CA LEU A 204 -18.51 0.44 8.19
C LEU A 204 -19.20 1.26 7.08
N ILE A 205 -18.61 1.31 5.88
CA ILE A 205 -19.19 1.97 4.71
C ILE A 205 -20.56 1.37 4.37
N SER A 206 -20.65 0.04 4.29
CA SER A 206 -21.90 -0.67 3.96
C SER A 206 -23.00 -0.56 5.02
N LYS A 207 -22.71 -0.01 6.21
CA LYS A 207 -23.69 0.28 7.27
C LYS A 207 -24.02 1.79 7.38
N ASN A 208 -23.25 2.66 6.74
CA ASN A 208 -23.40 4.09 6.91
C ASN A 208 -24.62 4.60 6.14
N VAL A 209 -25.63 5.10 6.85
CA VAL A 209 -26.91 5.55 6.26
C VAL A 209 -26.71 6.65 5.22
N LYS A 210 -25.79 7.60 5.45
CA LYS A 210 -25.52 8.70 4.49
C LYS A 210 -24.92 8.13 3.19
N ILE A 211 -23.98 7.20 3.29
CA ILE A 211 -23.35 6.57 2.10
C ILE A 211 -24.34 5.69 1.35
N ILE A 212 -25.11 4.86 2.05
CA ILE A 212 -26.09 3.96 1.43
C ILE A 212 -27.13 4.75 0.64
N LYS A 213 -27.62 5.87 1.19
CA LYS A 213 -28.57 6.75 0.47
C LYS A 213 -27.95 7.32 -0.81
N LEU A 214 -26.72 7.84 -0.74
CA LEU A 214 -26.02 8.34 -1.93
C LEU A 214 -25.85 7.26 -3.00
N PHE A 215 -25.56 6.03 -2.58
CA PHE A 215 -25.46 4.89 -3.48
C PHE A 215 -26.81 4.56 -4.12
N GLN A 216 -27.89 4.43 -3.34
CA GLN A 216 -29.25 4.17 -3.82
C GLN A 216 -29.72 5.23 -4.83
N ASP A 217 -29.49 6.51 -4.52
CA ASP A 217 -29.82 7.63 -5.40
C ASP A 217 -29.08 7.54 -6.74
N SER A 218 -27.84 7.06 -6.74
CA SER A 218 -27.01 6.96 -7.96
C SER A 218 -27.45 5.86 -8.93
N ILE A 219 -28.08 4.80 -8.42
CA ILE A 219 -28.53 3.65 -9.22
C ILE A 219 -30.04 3.65 -9.46
N ASN A 220 -30.77 4.66 -8.95
CA ASN A 220 -32.23 4.77 -9.00
C ASN A 220 -32.97 3.56 -8.39
N GLU A 221 -32.43 2.94 -7.34
CA GLU A 221 -33.06 1.82 -6.64
C GLU A 221 -33.50 2.24 -5.23
N GLU A 222 -34.82 2.31 -4.99
CA GLU A 222 -35.39 2.82 -3.74
C GLU A 222 -35.41 1.81 -2.57
N ASN A 223 -35.09 0.53 -2.80
CA ASN A 223 -35.25 -0.54 -1.80
C ASN A 223 -34.04 -1.50 -1.72
N ILE A 224 -32.87 -0.98 -1.34
CA ILE A 224 -31.77 -1.84 -0.88
C ILE A 224 -31.88 -1.95 0.64
N ASP A 225 -32.58 -2.99 1.13
CA ASP A 225 -32.78 -3.25 2.56
C ASP A 225 -31.48 -3.71 3.24
N SER A 226 -30.59 -4.41 2.51
CA SER A 226 -29.26 -4.75 3.03
C SER A 226 -28.24 -4.94 1.91
N ILE A 227 -27.08 -4.27 2.04
CA ILE A 227 -25.91 -4.48 1.17
C ILE A 227 -25.16 -5.77 1.55
N LYS A 228 -25.39 -6.27 2.77
CA LYS A 228 -24.57 -7.33 3.39
C LYS A 228 -24.89 -8.75 2.93
N GLU A 229 -26.11 -9.00 2.49
CA GLU A 229 -26.57 -10.36 2.16
C GLU A 229 -26.49 -10.66 0.66
N ASP A 230 -26.44 -9.62 -0.18
CA ASP A 230 -26.31 -9.76 -1.63
C ASP A 230 -24.91 -9.39 -2.11
N SER A 231 -24.15 -10.41 -2.53
CA SER A 231 -22.83 -10.24 -3.13
C SER A 231 -22.85 -9.36 -4.38
N GLU A 232 -23.95 -9.35 -5.14
CA GLU A 232 -24.06 -8.53 -6.35
C GLU A 232 -24.18 -7.04 -6.00
N THR A 233 -25.05 -6.70 -5.04
CA THR A 233 -25.19 -5.35 -4.51
C THR A 233 -23.88 -4.84 -3.89
N PHE A 234 -23.15 -5.68 -3.17
CA PHE A 234 -21.83 -5.29 -2.65
C PHE A 234 -20.85 -4.97 -3.79
N ILE A 235 -20.79 -5.79 -4.84
CA ILE A 235 -19.94 -5.51 -6.02
C ILE A 235 -20.33 -4.20 -6.69
N LYS A 236 -21.63 -3.92 -6.83
CA LYS A 236 -22.14 -2.64 -7.37
C LYS A 236 -21.70 -1.45 -6.51
N LEU A 237 -21.78 -1.57 -5.18
CA LEU A 237 -21.27 -0.55 -4.26
C LEU A 237 -19.76 -0.31 -4.46
N ILE A 238 -18.96 -1.37 -4.56
CA ILE A 238 -17.51 -1.24 -4.77
C ILE A 238 -17.20 -0.53 -6.09
N ASN A 239 -17.90 -0.87 -7.17
CA ASN A 239 -17.70 -0.21 -8.46
C ASN A 239 -18.12 1.26 -8.41
N TRP A 240 -19.26 1.56 -7.78
CA TRP A 240 -19.71 2.94 -7.57
C TRP A 240 -18.69 3.77 -6.78
N LEU A 241 -18.07 3.20 -5.74
CA LEU A 241 -17.02 3.89 -5.00
C LEU A 241 -15.77 4.18 -5.85
N LYS A 242 -15.49 3.35 -6.87
CA LYS A 242 -14.34 3.50 -7.77
C LYS A 242 -14.58 4.51 -8.90
N ASP A 243 -15.81 4.62 -9.40
CA ASP A 243 -16.21 5.46 -10.53
C ASP A 243 -16.34 6.95 -10.14
N ASP A 244 -15.27 7.55 -9.62
CA ASP A 244 -15.11 8.98 -9.27
C ASP A 244 -15.65 9.44 -7.90
N GLN A 245 -16.43 8.64 -7.19
CA GLN A 245 -17.03 9.07 -5.91
C GLN A 245 -16.00 9.27 -4.79
N VAL A 246 -15.04 8.35 -4.70
CA VAL A 246 -13.98 8.39 -3.67
C VAL A 246 -12.74 9.09 -4.21
N PHE A 247 -12.37 8.81 -5.46
CA PHE A 247 -11.11 9.25 -6.06
C PHE A 247 -11.22 10.51 -6.93
N GLY A 248 -12.43 11.03 -7.16
CA GLY A 248 -12.65 12.16 -8.06
C GLY A 248 -12.23 11.83 -9.49
N SER A 249 -11.75 12.81 -10.25
CA SER A 249 -11.26 12.61 -11.62
C SER A 249 -9.91 11.89 -11.72
N ILE A 250 -9.33 11.46 -10.59
CA ILE A 250 -8.05 10.76 -10.56
C ILE A 250 -8.33 9.28 -10.85
N VAL A 251 -8.07 8.87 -12.09
CA VAL A 251 -8.12 7.46 -12.48
C VAL A 251 -6.91 6.75 -11.87
N LEU A 252 -7.16 5.96 -10.82
CA LEU A 252 -6.15 5.20 -10.08
C LEU A 252 -5.74 3.90 -10.77
#